data_AF-A0A7K0CDD7-F1
#
_entry.id   AF-A0A7K0CDD7-F1
#
_cell.length_a   1.000
_cell.length_b   1.000
_cell.length_c   1.000
_cell.angle_alpha   90.00
_cell.angle_beta   90.00
_cell.angle_gamma   90.00
#
_symmetry.space_group_name_H-M   'P 1'
#
loop_
_entity.id
_entity.type
_entity.pdbx_description
1 polymer ?
#
loop_
_entity_poly.entity_id
_entity_poly.type
_entity_poly.pdbx_seq_one_letter_code
_entity_poly.pdbx_strand_id
1 'polypeptide(L)'
;MTNPIPTWWVIYQEPNPASMEVVAVEPAPDNADAEDERCAGLSAAGQHAYVITASDPASAHNIALEVWARELAISPSRLAAATAYIDSIRACQRPNGHDQHRRPSTTQE
;
A
#
# COMPACT_ATOMS: atom_id res chain seq x y z
N MET A 1 -7.62 37.75 6.37
CA MET A 1 -7.42 37.27 4.99
C MET A 1 -7.18 35.78 5.09
N THR A 2 -8.07 34.94 4.56
CA THR A 2 -7.91 33.48 4.57
C THR A 2 -6.99 33.12 3.41
N ASN A 3 -5.75 32.74 3.70
CA ASN A 3 -4.85 32.22 2.68
C ASN A 3 -5.41 30.85 2.23
N PRO A 4 -5.58 30.57 0.92
CA PRO A 4 -6.03 29.26 0.48
C PRO A 4 -5.07 28.19 1.00
N ILE A 5 -5.63 27.11 1.55
CA ILE A 5 -4.84 25.95 1.98
C ILE A 5 -4.31 25.28 0.69
N PRO A 6 -2.99 25.02 0.59
CA PRO A 6 -2.43 24.45 -0.62
C PRO A 6 -2.91 23.02 -0.86
N THR A 7 -2.84 22.62 -2.13
CA THR A 7 -3.18 21.27 -2.59
C THR A 7 -1.90 20.54 -3.00
N TRP A 8 -1.81 19.29 -2.57
CA TRP A 8 -0.66 18.42 -2.76
C TRP A 8 -1.08 17.17 -3.52
N TRP A 9 -0.23 16.73 -4.44
CA TRP A 9 -0.27 15.41 -5.03
C TRP A 9 0.59 14.47 -4.22
N VAL A 10 -0.04 13.50 -3.55
CA VAL A 10 0.64 12.42 -2.85
C VAL A 10 0.74 11.24 -3.80
N ILE A 11 1.93 11.05 -4.38
CA ILE A 11 2.23 9.99 -5.33
C ILE A 11 2.56 8.73 -4.56
N TYR A 12 1.91 7.63 -4.90
CA TYR A 12 2.04 6.36 -4.21
C TYR A 12 2.05 5.17 -5.17
N GLN A 13 2.54 4.04 -4.65
CA GLN A 13 2.43 2.74 -5.28
C GLN A 13 1.92 1.71 -4.28
N GLU A 14 1.24 0.68 -4.78
CA GLU A 14 0.74 -0.45 -3.97
C GLU A 14 1.50 -1.71 -4.39
N PRO A 15 2.71 -1.96 -3.83
CA PRO A 15 3.55 -3.08 -4.26
C PRO A 15 2.94 -4.44 -3.93
N ASN A 16 2.00 -4.48 -2.99
CA ASN A 16 1.18 -5.63 -2.68
C ASN A 16 -0.18 -5.18 -2.09
N PRO A 17 -1.18 -6.07 -2.00
CA PRO A 17 -2.52 -5.71 -1.54
C PRO A 17 -2.60 -5.24 -0.08
N ALA A 18 -1.56 -5.46 0.73
CA ALA A 18 -1.54 -5.18 2.16
C ALA A 18 -0.70 -3.94 2.51
N SER A 19 -0.14 -3.22 1.54
CA SER A 19 0.69 -2.04 1.79
C SER A 19 0.60 -1.00 0.69
N MET A 20 0.66 0.27 1.10
CA MET A 20 0.90 1.42 0.24
C MET A 20 2.25 2.04 0.60
N GLU A 21 3.01 2.43 -0.42
CA GLU A 21 4.22 3.22 -0.27
C GLU A 21 3.99 4.60 -0.90
N VAL A 22 4.21 5.67 -0.13
CA VAL A 22 4.24 7.02 -0.68
C VAL A 22 5.63 7.27 -1.27
N VAL A 23 5.67 7.54 -2.57
CA VAL A 23 6.90 7.76 -3.35
C VAL A 23 7.33 9.22 -3.27
N ALA A 24 6.37 10.14 -3.37
CA ALA A 24 6.64 11.58 -3.35
C ALA A 24 5.39 12.37 -2.92
N VAL A 25 5.63 13.59 -2.42
CA VAL A 25 4.59 14.59 -2.21
C VAL A 25 5.00 15.85 -2.95
N GLU A 26 4.21 16.25 -3.93
CA GLU A 26 4.50 17.36 -4.82
C GLU A 26 3.34 18.36 -4.79
N PRO A 27 3.57 19.65 -5.11
CA PRO A 27 2.48 20.58 -5.36
C PRO A 27 1.59 20.08 -6.50
N ALA A 28 0.28 20.34 -6.42
CA ALA A 28 -0.61 20.06 -7.54
C ALA A 28 -0.21 20.87 -8.79
N PRO A 29 -0.34 20.30 -10.00
CA PRO A 29 -0.08 21.02 -11.25
C PRO A 29 -0.97 22.26 -11.39
N ASP A 30 -0.41 23.33 -11.95
CA ASP A 30 -1.12 24.61 -12.10
C ASP A 30 -2.14 24.63 -13.24
N ASN A 31 -2.10 23.64 -14.15
CA ASN A 31 -2.97 23.55 -15.32
C ASN A 31 -3.24 22.11 -15.78
N ALA A 32 -4.27 21.95 -16.60
CA ALA A 32 -4.76 20.64 -17.05
C ALA A 32 -3.77 19.88 -17.94
N ASP A 33 -2.99 20.56 -18.79
CA ASP A 33 -2.00 19.90 -19.65
C ASP A 33 -0.85 19.31 -18.82
N ALA A 34 -0.40 20.03 -17.79
CA ALA A 34 0.60 19.54 -16.84
C ALA A 34 0.05 18.39 -15.97
N GLU A 35 -1.23 18.43 -15.61
CA GLU A 35 -1.91 17.33 -14.93
C GLU A 35 -1.97 16.07 -15.81
N ASP A 36 -2.33 16.20 -17.09
CA ASP A 36 -2.41 15.07 -18.03
C ASP A 36 -1.02 14.45 -18.26
N GLU A 37 -0.01 15.27 -18.54
CA GLU A 37 1.37 14.81 -18.72
C GLU A 37 1.89 14.09 -17.46
N ARG A 38 1.63 14.66 -16.28
CA ARG A 38 2.05 14.05 -15.01
C ARG A 38 1.32 12.73 -14.78
N CYS A 39 0.01 12.67 -15.02
CA CYS A 39 -0.79 11.45 -14.91
C CYS A 39 -0.29 10.35 -15.87
N ALA A 40 0.06 10.70 -17.10
CA ALA A 40 0.63 9.77 -18.07
C ALA A 40 1.98 9.21 -17.57
N GLY A 41 2.85 10.07 -17.02
CA GLY A 41 4.12 9.67 -16.43
C GLY A 41 3.97 8.73 -15.23
N LEU A 42 3.02 9.03 -14.32
CA LEU A 42 2.72 8.17 -13.17
C LEU A 42 2.20 6.81 -13.62
N SER A 43 1.28 6.78 -14.59
CA SER A 43 0.72 5.54 -15.13
C SER A 43 1.79 4.67 -15.78
N ALA A 44 2.73 5.26 -16.54
CA ALA A 44 3.85 4.56 -17.13
C ALA A 44 4.81 3.97 -16.08
N ALA A 45 4.89 4.59 -14.89
CA ALA A 45 5.69 4.12 -13.76
C ALA A 45 4.94 3.15 -12.83
N GLY A 46 3.67 2.83 -13.10
CA GLY A 46 2.84 2.02 -12.19
C GLY A 46 2.49 2.73 -10.88
N GLN A 47 2.47 4.07 -10.89
CA GLN A 47 2.20 4.93 -9.75
C GLN A 47 0.83 5.60 -9.88
N HIS A 48 0.30 6.03 -8.74
CA HIS A 48 -0.98 6.74 -8.61
C HIS A 48 -0.79 7.99 -7.76
N ALA A 49 -1.74 8.93 -7.80
CA ALA A 49 -1.70 10.13 -6.96
C ALA A 49 -3.03 10.38 -6.26
N TYR A 50 -2.96 10.76 -4.98
CA TYR A 50 -4.08 11.38 -4.25
C TYR A 50 -3.92 12.89 -4.28
N VAL A 51 -5.03 13.60 -4.49
CA VAL A 51 -5.09 15.07 -4.36
C VAL A 51 -5.57 15.41 -2.96
N ILE A 52 -4.70 16.02 -2.14
CA ILE A 52 -4.96 16.30 -0.73
C ILE A 52 -4.74 17.78 -0.42
N THR A 53 -5.73 18.39 0.21
CA THR A 53 -5.62 19.76 0.74
C THR A 53 -5.04 19.70 2.14
N ALA A 54 -3.85 20.28 2.35
CA ALA A 54 -3.15 20.29 3.63
C ALA A 54 -2.22 21.50 3.75
N SER A 55 -1.89 21.91 4.98
CA SER A 55 -1.01 23.06 5.24
C SER A 55 0.42 22.88 4.71
N ASP A 56 0.89 21.63 4.65
CA ASP A 56 2.27 21.27 4.40
C ASP A 56 2.34 19.82 3.85
N PRO A 57 3.45 19.42 3.19
CA PRO A 57 3.54 18.12 2.54
C PRO A 57 3.56 16.94 3.52
N ALA A 58 4.04 17.13 4.75
CA ALA A 58 4.04 16.06 5.75
C ALA A 58 2.63 15.76 6.26
N SER A 59 1.81 16.79 6.42
CA SER A 59 0.38 16.65 6.70
C SER A 59 -0.34 15.94 5.55
N ALA A 60 -0.05 16.29 4.29
CA ALA A 60 -0.64 15.61 3.13
C ALA A 60 -0.25 14.12 3.10
N HIS A 61 1.02 13.80 3.33
CA HIS A 61 1.52 12.42 3.44
C HIS A 61 0.74 11.61 4.49
N ASN A 62 0.59 12.16 5.70
CA ASN A 62 -0.08 11.47 6.81
C ASN A 62 -1.56 11.23 6.50
N ILE A 63 -2.26 12.24 5.97
CA ILE A 63 -3.66 12.12 5.57
C ILE A 63 -3.83 11.02 4.50
N ALA A 64 -2.91 10.92 3.53
CA ALA A 64 -2.96 9.88 2.50
C ALA A 64 -2.88 8.47 3.10
N LEU A 65 -1.97 8.26 4.06
CA LEU A 65 -1.81 6.97 4.73
C LEU A 65 -3.05 6.62 5.58
N GLU A 66 -3.60 7.60 6.31
CA GLU A 66 -4.80 7.41 7.11
C GLU A 66 -6.01 7.05 6.25
N VAL A 67 -6.20 7.75 5.13
CA VAL A 67 -7.26 7.46 4.16
C VAL A 67 -7.08 6.07 3.56
N TRP A 68 -5.88 5.71 3.11
CA TRP A 68 -5.62 4.39 2.56
C TRP A 68 -5.89 3.27 3.57
N ALA A 69 -5.41 3.42 4.81
CA ALA A 69 -5.63 2.44 5.87
C ALA A 69 -7.12 2.30 6.20
N ARG A 70 -7.87 3.41 6.20
CA ARG A 70 -9.31 3.40 6.39
C ARG A 70 -10.03 2.69 5.23
N GLU A 71 -9.70 3.01 3.98
CA GLU A 71 -10.27 2.37 2.80
C GLU A 71 -10.01 0.87 2.77
N LEU A 72 -8.80 0.45 3.18
CA LEU A 72 -8.45 -0.95 3.35
C LEU A 72 -9.35 -1.63 4.40
N ALA A 73 -9.61 -0.99 5.53
CA ALA A 73 -10.41 -1.55 6.62
C ALA A 73 -11.91 -1.60 6.31
N ILE A 74 -12.45 -0.62 5.57
CA ILE A 74 -13.88 -0.56 5.26
C ILE A 74 -14.28 -1.34 4.00
N SER A 75 -13.33 -1.66 3.12
CA SER A 75 -13.58 -2.38 1.88
C SER A 75 -13.36 -3.89 2.05
N PRO A 76 -14.43 -4.72 2.06
CA PRO A 76 -14.29 -6.15 2.34
C PRO A 76 -13.41 -6.89 1.33
N SER A 77 -13.45 -6.46 0.06
CA SER A 77 -12.63 -7.05 -1.02
C SER A 77 -11.15 -6.72 -0.86
N ARG A 78 -10.82 -5.47 -0.54
CA ARG A 78 -9.42 -5.07 -0.27
C ARG A 78 -8.89 -5.77 0.99
N LEU A 79 -9.69 -5.84 2.05
CA LEU A 79 -9.32 -6.54 3.28
C LEU A 79 -9.08 -8.04 3.03
N ALA A 80 -9.95 -8.69 2.25
CA ALA A 80 -9.78 -10.09 1.89
C ALA A 80 -8.50 -10.34 1.08
N ALA A 81 -8.19 -9.48 0.10
CA ALA A 81 -6.97 -9.58 -0.69
C ALA A 81 -5.70 -9.38 0.17
N ALA A 82 -5.70 -8.39 1.07
CA ALA A 82 -4.61 -8.17 2.01
C ALA A 82 -4.42 -9.35 2.97
N THR A 83 -5.52 -9.89 3.50
CA THR A 83 -5.47 -11.06 4.40
C THR A 83 -4.92 -12.29 3.68
N ALA A 84 -5.40 -12.59 2.47
CA ALA A 84 -4.92 -13.71 1.67
C ALA A 84 -3.43 -13.58 1.35
N TYR A 85 -2.96 -12.38 1.04
CA TYR A 85 -1.54 -12.11 0.82
C TYR A 85 -0.72 -12.40 2.09
N ILE A 86 -1.15 -11.88 3.25
CA ILE A 86 -0.47 -12.11 4.54
C ILE A 86 -0.43 -13.61 4.89
N ASP A 87 -1.53 -14.34 4.70
CA ASP A 87 -1.58 -15.77 4.96
C ASP A 87 -0.69 -16.57 4.00
N SER A 88 -0.57 -16.15 2.74
CA SER A 88 0.34 -16.77 1.77
C SER A 88 1.81 -16.64 2.20
N ILE A 89 2.21 -15.47 2.71
CA ILE A 89 3.56 -15.25 3.24
C ILE A 89 3.81 -16.14 4.46
N ARG A 90 2.85 -16.21 5.39
CA ARG A 90 2.95 -17.06 6.59
C ARG A 90 3.03 -18.54 6.24
N ALA A 91 2.31 -18.98 5.22
CA ALA A 91 2.35 -20.35 4.72
C ALA A 91 3.73 -20.68 4.11
N CYS A 92 4.30 -19.79 3.30
CA CYS A 92 5.66 -19.94 2.77
C CYS A 92 6.75 -19.93 3.86
N GLN A 93 6.50 -19.27 4.99
CA GLN A 93 7.42 -19.17 6.13
C GLN A 93 7.34 -20.35 7.11
N ARG A 94 6.31 -21.21 7.04
CA ARG A 94 6.33 -22.46 7.80
C ARG A 94 7.28 -23.44 7.10
N PRO A 95 8.47 -23.74 7.67
CA PRO A 95 9.24 -24.86 7.15
C PRO A 95 8.36 -26.11 7.30
N ASN A 96 8.43 -27.00 6.32
CA ASN A 96 7.88 -28.35 6.41
C ASN A 96 8.45 -29.07 7.65
N GLY A 97 7.84 -28.86 8.81
CA GLY A 97 8.16 -29.50 10.08
C GLY A 97 7.50 -30.87 10.25
N HIS A 98 7.20 -31.55 9.14
CA HIS A 98 6.76 -32.93 9.12
C HIS A 98 7.80 -33.79 8.40
N ASP A 99 9.05 -33.72 8.87
CA ASP A 99 9.96 -34.84 8.67
C ASP A 99 9.54 -35.96 9.63
N GLN A 100 8.99 -37.01 9.04
CA GLN A 100 8.44 -38.16 9.71
C GLN A 100 9.56 -39.04 10.26
N HIS A 101 10.06 -38.73 11.46
CA HIS A 101 10.80 -39.73 12.25
C HIS A 101 9.89 -40.39 13.30
N ARG A 102 8.87 -41.09 12.80
CA ARG A 102 8.23 -42.19 13.53
C ARG A 102 8.87 -43.50 13.08
N ARG A 103 10.08 -43.81 13.59
CA ARG A 103 10.60 -45.19 13.53
C ARG A 103 9.93 -45.97 14.67
N PRO A 104 9.13 -47.02 14.42
CA PRO A 104 8.86 -48.02 15.43
C PRO A 104 10.10 -48.93 15.49
N SER A 105 10.98 -48.71 16.47
CA SER A 105 11.98 -49.71 16.81
C SER A 105 11.33 -50.68 17.78
N THR A 106 10.85 -51.78 17.20
CA THR A 106 10.44 -53.02 17.84
C THR A 106 11.40 -53.40 18.98
N THR A 107 10.86 -53.49 20.20
CA THR A 107 11.49 -54.25 21.29
C THR A 107 11.55 -55.71 20.84
N GLN A 108 12.76 -56.24 20.64
CA GLN A 108 12.98 -57.68 20.55
C GLN A 108 13.61 -58.15 21.87
N GLU A 109 12.99 -59.19 22.41
CA GLU A 109 13.30 -59.93 23.64
C GLU A 109 14.72 -60.53 23.67
#